data_AF-A0A933BRZ3-F1
#
_entry.id   AF-A0A933BRZ3-F1
#
_cell.length_a   1.000
_cell.length_b   1.000
_cell.length_c   1.000
_cell.angle_alpha   90.00
_cell.angle_beta   90.00
_cell.angle_gamma   90.00
#
_symmetry.space_group_name_H-M   'P 1'
#
loop_
_entity.id
_entity.type
_entity.pdbx_description
1 polymer ?
#
loop_
_entity_poly.entity_id
_entity_poly.type
_entity_poly.pdbx_seq_one_letter_code
_entity_poly.pdbx_strand_id
1 'polypeptide(L)'
;MASLKPPEWVIKGGGAFKDSNGRAFYGVGSAAGIANYSLQRTAADNRARNDLAKVFEFYTKSLMKDYAASTTAGDFKASSEEQNVEQAIKTVTDAVLSGVQIVDHWEHADRDELFSLARLDLTAFKENFDRHKELSEEVRKAVKERADKLHEELEQEVQKKK
;
A
#
# COMPACT_ATOMS: atom_id res chain seq x y z
N MET A 1 -30.93 -13.30 -16.85
CA MET A 1 -29.70 -12.48 -16.79
C MET A 1 -29.06 -12.76 -15.44
N ALA A 2 -27.87 -13.35 -15.40
CA ALA A 2 -27.20 -13.64 -14.15
C ALA A 2 -26.96 -12.33 -13.40
N SER A 3 -27.36 -12.28 -12.14
CA SER A 3 -27.19 -11.09 -11.29
C SER A 3 -25.70 -10.72 -11.22
N LEU A 4 -25.33 -9.59 -11.83
CA LEU A 4 -24.04 -8.90 -11.62
C LEU A 4 -23.96 -8.42 -10.17
N LYS A 5 -23.76 -9.33 -9.22
CA LYS A 5 -23.42 -8.94 -7.86
C LYS A 5 -21.91 -8.81 -7.80
N PRO A 6 -21.34 -7.59 -7.80
CA PRO A 6 -19.91 -7.43 -7.64
C PRO A 6 -19.47 -8.04 -6.30
N PRO A 7 -18.27 -8.64 -6.25
CA PRO A 7 -17.63 -9.02 -5.00
C PRO A 7 -17.57 -7.83 -4.05
N GLU A 8 -17.61 -8.11 -2.74
CA GLU A 8 -17.66 -7.07 -1.72
C GLU A 8 -16.45 -6.12 -1.82
N TRP A 9 -15.27 -6.63 -2.20
CA TRP A 9 -14.05 -5.84 -2.37
C TRP A 9 -14.14 -4.82 -3.52
N VAL A 10 -14.91 -5.10 -4.57
CA VAL A 10 -15.16 -4.15 -5.66
C VAL A 10 -15.98 -2.96 -5.17
N ILE A 11 -16.94 -3.21 -4.27
CA ILE A 11 -17.80 -2.16 -3.69
C ILE A 11 -17.06 -1.36 -2.62
N LYS A 12 -16.30 -2.05 -1.75
CA LYS A 12 -15.56 -1.44 -0.64
C LYS A 12 -14.37 -0.59 -1.10
N GLY A 13 -13.73 -0.97 -2.20
CA GLY A 13 -12.50 -0.36 -2.68
C GLY A 13 -11.26 -0.76 -1.87
N GLY A 14 -10.15 -0.07 -2.12
CA GLY A 14 -8.90 -0.24 -1.39
C GLY A 14 -9.01 0.23 0.07
N GLY A 15 -8.10 -0.26 0.91
CA GLY A 15 -8.08 0.03 2.35
C GLY A 15 -7.30 -0.99 3.16
N ALA A 16 -7.40 -0.91 4.48
CA ALA A 16 -6.82 -1.90 5.38
C ALA A 16 -7.92 -2.80 5.95
N PHE A 17 -7.69 -4.11 5.92
CA PHE A 17 -8.66 -5.11 6.37
C PHE A 17 -7.95 -6.27 7.05
N LYS A 18 -8.67 -6.93 7.96
CA LYS A 18 -8.26 -8.22 8.51
C LYS A 18 -8.94 -9.36 7.73
N ASP A 19 -8.14 -10.26 7.18
CA ASP A 19 -8.60 -11.49 6.53
C ASP A 19 -8.14 -12.74 7.32
N SER A 20 -8.41 -13.93 6.78
CA SER A 20 -7.98 -15.20 7.37
C SER A 20 -6.46 -15.36 7.46
N ASN A 21 -5.72 -14.59 6.65
CA ASN A 21 -4.26 -14.59 6.59
C ASN A 21 -3.65 -13.46 7.42
N GLY A 22 -4.46 -12.67 8.13
CA GLY A 22 -4.00 -11.63 9.04
C GLY A 22 -4.39 -10.21 8.61
N ARG A 23 -3.56 -9.24 9.01
CA ARG A 23 -3.74 -7.83 8.68
C ARG A 23 -3.08 -7.53 7.33
N ALA A 24 -3.80 -6.89 6.43
CA ALA A 24 -3.27 -6.56 5.11
C ALA A 24 -3.84 -5.25 4.59
N PHE A 25 -3.05 -4.64 3.71
CA PHE A 25 -3.49 -3.53 2.88
C PHE A 25 -3.96 -4.06 1.53
N TYR A 26 -4.99 -3.42 1.00
CA TYR A 26 -5.59 -3.77 -0.27
C TYR A 26 -5.69 -2.56 -1.17
N GLY A 27 -5.46 -2.79 -2.47
CA GLY A 27 -5.64 -1.79 -3.51
C GLY A 27 -6.56 -2.35 -4.58
N VAL A 28 -7.40 -1.48 -5.15
CA VAL A 28 -8.34 -1.86 -6.21
C VAL A 28 -8.04 -1.03 -7.45
N GLY A 29 -7.91 -1.72 -8.59
CA GLY A 29 -7.73 -1.09 -9.89
C GLY A 29 -8.66 -1.67 -10.92
N SER A 30 -9.14 -0.85 -11.84
CA SER A 30 -9.95 -1.32 -12.97
C SER A 30 -9.39 -0.85 -14.30
N ALA A 31 -9.67 -1.58 -15.37
CA ALA A 31 -9.36 -1.18 -16.75
C ALA A 31 -10.51 -1.54 -17.70
N ALA A 32 -10.86 -0.59 -18.56
CA ALA A 32 -11.95 -0.73 -19.52
C ALA A 32 -11.55 -0.27 -20.92
N GLY A 33 -12.23 -0.79 -21.95
CA GLY A 33 -12.06 -0.36 -23.34
C GLY A 33 -10.74 -0.79 -23.99
N ILE A 34 -10.11 -1.87 -23.47
CA ILE A 34 -8.88 -2.44 -24.03
C ILE A 34 -9.25 -3.77 -24.69
N ALA A 35 -9.27 -3.78 -26.03
CA ALA A 35 -9.71 -4.95 -26.80
C ALA A 35 -8.89 -6.23 -26.53
N ASN A 36 -7.62 -6.09 -26.17
CA ASN A 36 -6.79 -7.23 -25.79
C ASN A 36 -6.96 -7.52 -24.29
N TYR A 37 -7.63 -8.62 -23.97
CA TYR A 37 -7.90 -9.05 -22.60
C TYR A 37 -6.64 -9.15 -21.72
N SER A 38 -5.53 -9.69 -22.25
CA SER A 38 -4.28 -9.80 -21.50
C SER A 38 -3.70 -8.42 -21.14
N LEU A 39 -3.79 -7.45 -22.05
CA LEU A 39 -3.39 -6.06 -21.78
C LEU A 39 -4.35 -5.38 -20.80
N GLN A 40 -5.66 -5.63 -20.90
CA GLN A 40 -6.65 -5.11 -19.97
C GLN A 40 -6.39 -5.59 -18.54
N ARG A 41 -6.17 -6.90 -18.36
CA ARG A 41 -5.80 -7.48 -17.07
C ARG A 41 -4.53 -6.87 -16.50
N THR A 42 -3.49 -6.77 -17.32
CA THR A 42 -2.21 -6.15 -16.91
C THR A 42 -2.41 -4.69 -16.48
N ALA A 43 -3.26 -3.93 -17.19
CA ALA A 43 -3.57 -2.56 -16.85
C ALA A 43 -4.33 -2.45 -15.51
N ALA A 44 -5.32 -3.32 -15.27
CA ALA A 44 -6.05 -3.36 -14.00
C ALA A 44 -5.13 -3.75 -12.83
N ASP A 45 -4.25 -4.75 -13.02
CA ASP A 45 -3.28 -5.19 -12.03
C ASP A 45 -2.31 -4.07 -11.63
N ASN A 46 -1.78 -3.36 -12.62
CA ASN A 46 -0.89 -2.22 -12.38
C ASN A 46 -1.62 -1.07 -11.66
N ARG A 47 -2.88 -0.83 -11.98
CA ARG A 47 -3.71 0.18 -11.28
C ARG A 47 -3.98 -0.22 -9.83
N ALA A 48 -4.24 -1.50 -9.55
CA ALA A 48 -4.44 -2.01 -8.20
C ALA A 48 -3.16 -1.90 -7.34
N ARG A 49 -2.00 -2.23 -7.91
CA ARG A 49 -0.70 -2.01 -7.27
C ARG A 49 -0.41 -0.53 -7.00
N ASN A 50 -0.73 0.33 -7.96
CA ASN A 50 -0.53 1.77 -7.82
C ASN A 50 -1.45 2.39 -6.75
N ASP A 51 -2.67 1.87 -6.61
CA ASP A 51 -3.59 2.27 -5.54
C ASP A 51 -2.96 2.02 -4.15
N LEU A 52 -2.38 0.83 -3.94
CA LEU A 52 -1.58 0.54 -2.74
C LEU A 52 -0.36 1.46 -2.61
N ALA A 53 0.41 1.62 -3.68
CA ALA A 53 1.63 2.42 -3.65
C ALA A 53 1.37 3.87 -3.18
N LYS A 54 0.26 4.49 -3.60
CA LYS A 54 -0.12 5.84 -3.18
C LYS A 54 -0.38 5.95 -1.67
N VAL A 55 -1.03 4.95 -1.08
CA VAL A 55 -1.27 4.89 0.36
C VAL A 55 0.06 4.84 1.12
N PHE A 56 1.00 4.01 0.65
CA PHE A 56 2.33 3.91 1.24
C PHE A 56 3.20 5.14 0.98
N GLU A 57 3.08 5.80 -0.17
CA GLU A 57 3.81 7.03 -0.46
C GLU A 57 3.37 8.17 0.47
N PHE A 58 2.05 8.34 0.66
CA PHE A 58 1.50 9.30 1.62
C PHE A 58 1.98 9.01 3.04
N TYR A 59 1.96 7.73 3.42
CA TYR A 59 2.45 7.25 4.70
C TYR A 59 3.94 7.54 4.92
N THR A 60 4.79 7.19 3.96
CA THR A 60 6.24 7.39 4.01
C THR A 60 6.56 8.88 4.14
N LYS A 61 5.85 9.74 3.40
CA LYS A 61 5.95 11.20 3.56
C LYS A 61 5.56 11.66 4.96
N SER A 62 4.48 11.12 5.54
CA SER A 62 4.09 11.45 6.92
C SER A 62 5.15 11.03 7.93
N LEU A 63 5.72 9.84 7.80
CA LEU A 63 6.76 9.34 8.69
C LEU A 63 8.02 10.20 8.62
N MET A 64 8.47 10.54 7.41
CA MET A 64 9.63 11.41 7.20
C MET A 64 9.44 12.78 7.84
N LYS A 65 8.22 13.33 7.73
CA LYS A 65 7.85 14.59 8.39
C LYS A 65 7.92 14.49 9.91
N ASP A 66 7.40 13.41 10.49
CA ASP A 66 7.43 13.19 11.93
C ASP A 66 8.88 12.97 12.43
N TYR A 67 9.70 12.26 11.66
CA TYR A 67 11.12 12.05 11.93
C TYR A 67 11.90 13.37 11.89
N ALA A 68 11.76 14.16 10.82
CA ALA A 68 12.38 15.48 10.70
C ALA A 68 11.97 16.41 11.86
N ALA A 69 10.70 16.41 12.26
CA ALA A 69 10.24 17.19 13.41
C ALA A 69 10.92 16.77 14.73
N SER A 70 11.28 15.48 14.86
CA SER A 70 11.98 14.95 16.03
C SER A 70 13.48 15.23 16.04
N THR A 71 14.11 15.40 14.87
CA THR A 71 15.56 15.63 14.71
C THR A 71 15.95 17.11 14.55
N THR A 72 15.08 17.93 13.95
CA THR A 72 15.34 19.37 13.69
C THR A 72 15.24 20.25 14.94
N ALA A 73 14.83 19.70 16.09
CA ALA A 73 14.73 20.44 17.35
C ALA A 73 16.08 20.88 17.97
N GLY A 74 17.23 20.67 17.31
CA GLY A 74 18.52 21.02 17.92
C GLY A 74 19.75 21.27 17.03
N ASP A 75 19.82 20.88 15.75
CA ASP A 75 21.09 21.03 15.01
C ASP A 75 20.93 21.17 13.48
N PHE A 76 21.53 22.22 12.89
CA PHE A 76 21.48 22.54 11.45
C PHE A 76 22.35 21.62 10.57
N LYS A 77 23.15 20.71 11.17
CA LYS A 77 23.96 19.71 10.47
C LYS A 77 23.17 18.47 9.99
N ALA A 78 21.92 18.33 10.39
CA ALA A 78 21.09 17.15 10.11
C ALA A 78 20.73 16.94 8.62
N SER A 79 20.93 17.92 7.74
CA SER A 79 20.35 17.91 6.39
C SER A 79 20.86 16.80 5.45
N SER A 80 22.16 16.45 5.49
CA SER A 80 22.71 15.38 4.65
C SER A 80 22.36 13.99 5.18
N GLU A 81 22.30 13.84 6.51
CA GLU A 81 21.89 12.58 7.15
C GLU A 81 20.39 12.33 6.95
N GLU A 82 19.57 13.37 7.06
CA GLU A 82 18.12 13.32 6.79
C GLU A 82 17.84 12.93 5.34
N GLN A 83 18.55 13.48 4.35
CA GLN A 83 18.41 13.08 2.94
C GLN A 83 18.80 11.62 2.70
N ASN A 84 19.86 11.14 3.35
CA ASN A 84 20.29 9.74 3.23
C ASN A 84 19.24 8.79 3.82
N VAL A 85 18.67 9.14 4.98
CA VAL A 85 17.56 8.38 5.58
C VAL A 85 16.31 8.42 4.69
N GLU A 86 16.01 9.57 4.10
CA GLU A 86 14.87 9.73 3.19
C GLU A 86 14.98 8.76 2.00
N GLN A 87 16.13 8.74 1.33
CA GLN A 87 16.36 7.87 0.17
C GLN A 87 16.34 6.38 0.56
N ALA A 88 16.90 6.04 1.72
CA ALA A 88 16.89 4.67 2.21
C ALA A 88 15.46 4.19 2.49
N ILE A 89 14.63 5.00 3.16
CA ILE A 89 13.22 4.65 3.43
C ILE A 89 12.44 4.46 2.13
N LYS A 90 12.63 5.33 1.12
CA LYS A 90 11.98 5.17 -0.20
C LYS A 90 12.39 3.87 -0.87
N THR A 91 13.70 3.60 -0.93
CA THR A 91 14.25 2.38 -1.54
C THR A 91 13.68 1.13 -0.89
N VAL A 92 13.60 1.10 0.45
CA VAL A 92 13.00 -0.02 1.18
C VAL A 92 11.50 -0.10 0.91
N THR A 93 10.78 1.02 0.88
CA THR A 93 9.34 1.03 0.55
C THR A 93 9.09 0.42 -0.83
N ASP A 94 9.88 0.79 -1.84
CA ASP A 94 9.78 0.24 -3.19
C ASP A 94 10.08 -1.26 -3.22
N ALA A 95 11.13 -1.69 -2.51
CA ALA A 95 11.46 -3.11 -2.37
C ALA A 95 10.33 -3.90 -1.71
N VAL A 96 9.62 -3.32 -0.73
CA VAL A 96 8.51 -3.99 -0.06
C VAL A 96 7.23 -3.98 -0.92
N LEU A 97 6.97 -2.91 -1.67
CA LEU A 97 5.87 -2.86 -2.64
C LEU A 97 6.05 -3.90 -3.76
N SER A 98 7.26 -4.40 -4.00
CA SER A 98 7.47 -5.58 -4.87
C SER A 98 6.79 -6.86 -4.35
N GLY A 99 6.51 -6.93 -3.04
CA GLY A 99 5.78 -8.02 -2.39
C GLY A 99 4.26 -7.95 -2.56
N VAL A 100 3.73 -6.94 -3.25
CA VAL A 100 2.29 -6.82 -3.54
C VAL A 100 1.84 -7.93 -4.49
N GLN A 101 0.87 -8.71 -4.04
CA GLN A 101 0.30 -9.82 -4.80
C GLN A 101 -1.06 -9.43 -5.38
N ILE A 102 -1.35 -9.85 -6.61
CA ILE A 102 -2.71 -9.82 -7.14
C ILE A 102 -3.41 -11.08 -6.65
N VAL A 103 -4.49 -10.91 -5.90
CA VAL A 103 -5.17 -12.00 -5.19
C VAL A 103 -6.55 -12.31 -5.75
N ASP A 104 -7.14 -11.40 -6.54
CA ASP A 104 -8.44 -11.63 -7.17
C ASP A 104 -8.64 -10.76 -8.42
N HIS A 105 -9.59 -11.20 -9.27
CA HIS A 105 -10.04 -10.52 -10.47
C HIS A 105 -11.56 -10.61 -10.58
N TRP A 106 -12.21 -9.53 -11.02
CA TRP A 106 -13.64 -9.55 -11.34
C TRP A 106 -13.92 -8.77 -12.61
N GLU A 107 -14.68 -9.36 -13.52
CA GLU A 107 -15.05 -8.73 -14.79
C GLU A 107 -16.52 -8.29 -14.76
N HIS A 108 -16.75 -7.04 -15.14
CA HIS A 108 -18.10 -6.50 -15.28
C HIS A 108 -18.67 -6.90 -16.64
N ALA A 109 -19.58 -7.88 -16.64
CA ALA A 109 -20.12 -8.51 -17.84
C ALA A 109 -20.69 -7.55 -18.92
N ASP A 110 -21.23 -6.39 -18.52
CA ASP A 110 -21.88 -5.47 -19.47
C ASP A 110 -21.02 -4.28 -19.93
N ARG A 111 -19.83 -4.07 -19.37
CA ARG A 111 -19.08 -2.80 -19.55
C ARG A 111 -17.67 -2.96 -20.07
N ASP A 112 -17.25 -4.20 -20.38
CA ASP A 112 -15.86 -4.50 -20.77
C ASP A 112 -14.88 -3.83 -19.77
N GLU A 113 -15.12 -4.06 -18.48
CA GLU A 113 -14.31 -3.50 -17.40
C GLU A 113 -13.84 -4.64 -16.49
N LEU A 114 -12.53 -4.74 -16.33
CA LEU A 114 -11.88 -5.72 -15.47
C LEU A 114 -11.35 -5.04 -14.23
N PHE A 115 -11.66 -5.58 -13.05
CA PHE A 115 -11.19 -5.15 -11.74
C PHE A 115 -10.16 -6.14 -11.21
N SER A 116 -9.12 -5.63 -10.57
CA SER A 116 -8.07 -6.41 -9.90
C SER A 116 -7.95 -6.00 -8.45
N LEU A 117 -7.73 -6.98 -7.59
CA LEU A 117 -7.47 -6.80 -6.17
C LEU A 117 -6.00 -7.09 -5.86
N ALA A 118 -5.29 -6.09 -5.37
CA ALA A 118 -3.93 -6.23 -4.86
C ALA A 118 -3.94 -6.36 -3.34
N ARG A 119 -3.07 -7.20 -2.78
CA ARG A 119 -2.89 -7.43 -1.32
C ARG A 119 -1.43 -7.27 -0.96
N LEU A 120 -1.17 -6.58 0.15
CA LEU A 120 0.13 -6.52 0.81
C LEU A 120 -0.03 -6.91 2.27
N ASP A 121 0.64 -8.00 2.65
CA ASP A 121 0.61 -8.50 4.02
C ASP A 121 1.38 -7.59 4.97
N LEU A 122 0.76 -7.16 6.07
CA LEU A 122 1.40 -6.25 7.02
C LEU A 122 2.57 -6.93 7.76
N THR A 123 2.46 -8.22 8.06
CA THR A 123 3.53 -8.96 8.73
C THR A 123 4.72 -9.09 7.80
N ALA A 124 4.50 -9.56 6.57
CA ALA A 124 5.56 -9.65 5.57
C ALA A 124 6.19 -8.28 5.27
N PHE A 125 5.39 -7.21 5.26
CA PHE A 125 5.88 -5.83 5.13
C PHE A 125 6.90 -5.50 6.23
N LYS A 126 6.56 -5.76 7.49
CA LYS A 126 7.41 -5.45 8.65
C LYS A 126 8.67 -6.33 8.67
N GLU A 127 8.53 -7.62 8.38
CA GLU A 127 9.66 -8.56 8.30
C GLU A 127 10.64 -8.20 7.18
N ASN A 128 10.13 -7.76 6.03
CA ASN A 128 10.97 -7.28 4.94
C ASN A 128 11.81 -6.09 5.41
N PHE A 129 11.19 -5.15 6.11
CA PHE A 129 11.85 -3.96 6.65
C PHE A 129 12.97 -4.30 7.65
N ASP A 130 12.82 -5.36 8.43
CA ASP A 130 13.86 -5.83 9.37
C ASP A 130 15.13 -6.33 8.67
N ARG A 131 15.02 -6.79 7.42
CA ARG A 131 16.16 -7.27 6.62
C ARG A 131 17.01 -6.14 6.06
N HIS A 132 16.51 -4.91 6.05
CA HIS A 132 17.20 -3.73 5.53
C HIS A 132 18.07 -3.06 6.61
N LYS A 133 19.27 -3.61 6.80
CA LYS A 133 20.25 -3.16 7.81
C LYS A 133 20.89 -1.80 7.49
N GLU A 134 20.68 -1.29 6.28
CA GLU A 134 21.02 0.07 5.89
C GLU A 134 20.21 1.12 6.67
N LEU A 135 19.08 0.73 7.26
CA LEU A 135 18.29 1.56 8.16
C LEU A 135 18.67 1.32 9.62
N SER A 136 18.70 2.40 10.42
CA SER A 136 18.93 2.26 11.87
C SER A 136 17.80 1.47 12.54
N GLU A 137 18.07 0.91 13.72
CA GLU A 137 17.04 0.20 14.50
C GLU A 137 15.89 1.13 14.87
N GLU A 138 16.19 2.40 15.20
CA GLU A 138 15.20 3.43 15.51
C GLU A 138 14.28 3.70 14.32
N VAL A 139 14.85 3.86 13.12
CA VAL A 139 14.07 4.10 11.89
C VAL A 139 13.20 2.88 11.56
N ARG A 140 13.76 1.67 11.63
CA ARG A 140 12.99 0.44 11.39
C ARG A 140 11.85 0.28 12.39
N LYS A 141 12.08 0.59 13.68
CA LYS A 141 11.02 0.57 14.71
C LYS A 141 9.94 1.61 14.42
N ALA A 142 10.31 2.85 14.10
CA ALA A 142 9.37 3.93 13.79
C ALA A 142 8.49 3.59 12.57
N VAL A 143 9.07 3.00 11.52
CA VAL A 143 8.31 2.54 10.35
C VAL A 143 7.35 1.41 10.73
N LYS A 144 7.76 0.46 11.56
CA LYS A 144 6.90 -0.65 11.98
C LYS A 144 5.70 -0.17 12.80
N GLU A 145 5.92 0.71 13.77
CA GLU A 145 4.87 1.29 14.61
C GLU A 145 3.92 2.16 13.79
N ARG A 146 4.46 2.95 12.87
CA ARG A 146 3.64 3.82 12.03
C ARG A 146 2.83 2.98 11.03
N ALA A 147 3.34 1.85 10.52
CA ALA A 147 2.58 0.95 9.64
C ALA A 147 1.39 0.30 10.37
N ASP A 148 1.58 -0.09 11.64
CA ASP A 148 0.47 -0.56 12.49
C ASP A 148 -0.62 0.51 12.65
N LYS A 149 -0.20 1.74 12.96
CA LYS A 149 -1.11 2.89 13.09
C LYS A 149 -1.84 3.21 11.78
N LEU A 150 -1.14 3.22 10.65
CA LEU A 150 -1.76 3.45 9.33
C LEU A 150 -2.85 2.41 9.04
N HIS A 151 -2.57 1.14 9.33
CA HIS A 151 -3.58 0.09 9.13
C HIS A 151 -4.80 0.33 10.03
N GLU A 152 -4.63 0.73 11.29
CA GLU A 152 -5.75 1.06 12.17
C GLU A 152 -6.55 2.27 11.66
N GLU A 153 -5.86 3.33 11.23
CA GLU A 153 -6.48 4.54 10.65
C GLU A 153 -7.32 4.19 9.42
N LEU A 154 -6.74 3.45 8.46
CA LEU A 154 -7.43 3.05 7.23
C LEU A 154 -8.59 2.08 7.51
N GLU A 155 -8.44 1.16 8.46
CA GLU A 155 -9.52 0.26 8.86
C GLU A 155 -10.71 1.05 9.44
N GLN A 156 -10.44 2.07 10.27
CA GLN A 156 -11.48 2.96 10.81
C GLN A 156 -12.13 3.81 9.71
N GLU A 157 -11.36 4.32 8.75
CA GLU A 157 -11.91 5.09 7.62
C GLU A 157 -12.87 4.25 6.77
N VAL A 158 -12.49 3.00 6.49
CA VAL A 158 -13.36 2.05 5.78
C VAL A 158 -14.64 1.77 6.57
N GLN A 159 -14.57 1.61 7.89
CA GLN A 159 -15.75 1.38 8.73
C GLN A 159 -16.71 2.58 8.75
N LYS A 160 -16.19 3.81 8.71
CA LYS A 160 -17.01 5.05 8.65
C LYS A 160 -17.73 5.24 7.32
N LYS A 161 -17.27 4.58 6.25
CA LYS A 161 -17.88 4.64 4.91
C LYS A 161 -19.01 3.62 4.70
N LYS A 162 -19.27 2.75 5.68
CA LYS A 162 -20.40 1.80 5.67
C LYS A 162 -21.67 2.44 6.21
#